data_AF-A0A3P7K7S0-F1
#
_entry.id   AF-A0A3P7K7S0-F1
#
_cell.length_a   1.000
_cell.length_b   1.000
_cell.length_c   1.000
_cell.angle_alpha   90.00
_cell.angle_beta   90.00
_cell.angle_gamma   90.00
#
_symmetry.space_group_name_H-M   'P 1'
#
loop_
_entity.id
_entity.type
_entity.pdbx_description
1 polymer ?
#
loop_
_entity_poly.entity_id
_entity_poly.type
_entity_poly.pdbx_seq_one_letter_code
_entity_poly.pdbx_strand_id
1 'polypeptide(L)'
;MIGDVNLFIQPEDGAGELEIMIAVENARSRGAGTEAASLMISYALKELKTKKFFVKVTDDNQASLHLFENKLKFARISHSDAFGEYTLELPASETNSFSNLMDRAKLFPYRE
;
A
#
# COMPACT_ATOMS: atom_id res chain seq x y z
N MET A 1 4.27 -13.18 13.38
CA MET A 1 3.89 -11.90 12.73
C MET A 1 5.17 -11.11 12.47
N ILE A 2 5.38 -10.59 11.26
CA ILE A 2 6.63 -9.88 10.88
C ILE A 2 6.45 -8.36 10.67
N GLY A 3 5.22 -7.89 10.75
CA GLY A 3 4.78 -6.56 10.36
C GLY A 3 3.27 -6.53 10.15
N ASP A 4 2.77 -5.40 9.67
CA ASP A 4 1.36 -5.09 9.48
C ASP A 4 1.13 -4.15 8.28
N VAL A 5 -0.11 -4.10 7.84
CA VAL A 5 -0.61 -3.20 6.78
C VAL A 5 -1.95 -2.63 7.25
N ASN A 6 -2.10 -1.32 7.15
CA ASN A 6 -3.29 -0.59 7.60
C ASN A 6 -3.85 0.24 6.44
N LEU A 7 -5.17 0.46 6.45
CA LEU A 7 -5.86 1.31 5.49
C LEU A 7 -6.82 2.23 6.24
N PHE A 8 -6.58 3.54 6.17
CA PHE A 8 -7.45 4.55 6.79
C PHE A 8 -8.31 5.20 5.71
N ILE A 9 -9.63 5.07 5.83
CA ILE A 9 -10.58 5.63 4.85
C ILE A 9 -10.99 7.04 5.29
N GLN A 10 -10.75 8.01 4.42
CA GLN A 10 -11.17 9.39 4.63
C GLN A 10 -12.68 9.54 4.37
N PRO A 11 -13.45 10.14 5.30
CA PRO A 11 -14.89 10.31 5.14
C PRO A 11 -15.25 11.34 4.06
N GLU A 12 -14.37 12.30 3.75
CA GLU A 12 -14.63 13.37 2.79
C GLU A 12 -14.78 12.88 1.34
N ASP A 13 -13.89 12.00 0.88
CA ASP A 13 -13.85 11.58 -0.52
C ASP A 13 -13.67 10.06 -0.72
N GLY A 14 -13.63 9.31 0.39
CA GLY A 14 -13.48 7.86 0.39
C GLY A 14 -12.08 7.38 -0.01
N ALA A 15 -11.07 8.25 -0.05
CA ALA A 15 -9.69 7.86 -0.30
C ALA A 15 -9.12 7.01 0.85
N GLY A 16 -8.35 5.99 0.50
CA GLY A 16 -7.66 5.13 1.46
C GLY A 16 -6.20 5.53 1.61
N GLU A 17 -5.81 5.95 2.81
CA GLU A 17 -4.41 6.10 3.20
C GLU A 17 -3.84 4.73 3.57
N LEU A 18 -2.88 4.24 2.79
CA LEU A 18 -2.25 2.94 3.01
C LEU A 18 -0.96 3.11 3.81
N GLU A 19 -0.82 2.33 4.88
CA GLU A 19 0.39 2.27 5.70
C GLU A 19 0.90 0.82 5.75
N ILE A 20 2.23 0.65 5.73
CA ILE A 20 2.83 -0.67 5.84
C ILE A 20 4.16 -0.63 6.60
N MET A 21 4.36 -1.61 7.48
CA MET A 21 5.60 -1.78 8.22
C MET A 21 6.05 -3.24 8.19
N ILE A 22 7.32 -3.47 7.87
CA ILE A 22 8.00 -4.75 8.11
C ILE A 22 8.95 -4.57 9.30
N ALA A 23 8.46 -4.92 10.48
CA ALA A 23 9.17 -4.76 11.75
C ALA A 23 10.40 -5.66 11.86
N VAL A 24 10.33 -6.88 11.32
CA VAL A 24 11.42 -7.85 11.42
C VAL A 24 12.43 -7.63 10.30
N GLU A 25 13.65 -7.24 10.66
CA GLU A 25 14.71 -6.86 9.72
C GLU A 25 15.06 -7.96 8.71
N ASN A 26 15.19 -9.20 9.16
CA ASN A 26 15.54 -10.33 8.27
C ASN A 26 14.43 -10.68 7.25
N ALA A 27 13.22 -10.15 7.42
CA ALA A 27 12.08 -10.32 6.53
C ALA A 27 11.94 -9.17 5.51
N ARG A 28 12.69 -8.08 5.68
CA ARG A 28 12.70 -6.94 4.74
C ARG A 28 13.29 -7.36 3.39
N SER A 29 12.92 -6.64 2.34
CA SER A 29 13.41 -6.87 0.96
C SER A 29 13.15 -8.27 0.40
N ARG A 30 12.19 -9.02 0.96
CA ARG A 30 11.76 -10.35 0.49
C ARG A 30 10.39 -10.36 -0.18
N GLY A 31 9.83 -9.18 -0.49
CA GLY A 31 8.56 -9.03 -1.20
C GLY A 31 7.30 -9.00 -0.31
N ALA A 32 7.41 -9.30 0.99
CA ALA A 32 6.27 -9.28 1.91
C ALA A 32 5.53 -7.93 1.93
N GLY A 33 6.28 -6.82 1.87
CA GLY A 33 5.69 -5.49 1.80
C GLY A 33 4.85 -5.28 0.54
N THR A 34 5.40 -5.66 -0.62
CA THR A 34 4.71 -5.52 -1.91
C THR A 34 3.44 -6.37 -1.93
N GLU A 35 3.52 -7.60 -1.45
CA GLU A 35 2.39 -8.53 -1.39
C GLU A 35 1.27 -8.01 -0.48
N ALA A 36 1.59 -7.63 0.76
CA ALA A 36 0.61 -7.16 1.73
C ALA A 36 -0.09 -5.87 1.26
N ALA A 37 0.66 -4.90 0.74
CA ALA A 37 0.09 -3.67 0.17
C ALA A 37 -0.82 -3.96 -1.03
N SER A 38 -0.39 -4.83 -1.94
CA SER A 38 -1.18 -5.19 -3.14
C SER A 38 -2.48 -5.90 -2.78
N LEU A 39 -2.44 -6.79 -1.79
CA LEU A 39 -3.63 -7.49 -1.29
C LEU A 39 -4.58 -6.53 -0.58
N MET A 40 -4.08 -5.58 0.21
CA MET A 40 -4.91 -4.57 0.87
C MET A 40 -5.62 -3.67 -0.15
N ILE A 41 -4.93 -3.21 -1.21
CA ILE A 41 -5.54 -2.45 -2.31
C ILE A 41 -6.62 -3.28 -3.01
N SER A 42 -6.32 -4.56 -3.32
CA SER A 42 -7.27 -5.48 -3.95
C SER A 42 -8.54 -5.68 -3.10
N TYR A 43 -8.35 -5.92 -1.80
CA TYR A 43 -9.45 -6.05 -0.84
C TYR A 43 -10.30 -4.77 -0.77
N ALA A 44 -9.65 -3.60 -0.66
CA ALA A 44 -10.35 -2.32 -0.58
C ALA A 44 -11.16 -2.00 -1.84
N LEU A 45 -10.63 -2.32 -3.02
CA LEU A 45 -11.37 -2.20 -4.29
C LEU A 45 -12.62 -3.09 -4.32
N LYS A 46 -12.45 -4.36 -3.90
CA LYS A 46 -13.48 -5.38 -4.04
C LYS A 46 -14.57 -5.25 -2.97
N GLU A 47 -14.17 -5.14 -1.71
CA GLU A 47 -15.07 -5.24 -0.55
C GLU A 47 -15.47 -3.87 -0.01
N LEU A 48 -14.55 -2.89 0.03
CA LEU A 48 -14.80 -1.56 0.60
C LEU A 48 -15.25 -0.52 -0.43
N LYS A 49 -15.11 -0.83 -1.73
CA LYS A 49 -15.40 0.07 -2.87
C LYS A 49 -14.55 1.35 -2.89
N THR A 50 -13.40 1.35 -2.20
CA THR A 50 -12.40 2.42 -2.24
C THR A 50 -11.72 2.44 -3.61
N LYS A 51 -11.67 3.61 -4.25
CA LYS A 51 -11.11 3.78 -5.62
C LYS A 51 -9.84 4.62 -5.68
N LYS A 52 -9.57 5.40 -4.64
CA LYS A 52 -8.41 6.27 -4.53
C LYS A 52 -7.53 5.78 -3.39
N PHE A 53 -6.23 5.76 -3.62
CA PHE A 53 -5.26 5.32 -2.65
C PHE A 53 -4.09 6.27 -2.64
N PHE A 54 -3.64 6.64 -1.45
CA PHE A 54 -2.44 7.43 -1.30
C PHE A 54 -1.63 6.94 -0.11
N VAL A 55 -0.36 7.33 -0.08
CA VAL A 55 0.57 7.04 1.01
C VAL A 55 1.39 8.29 1.31
N LYS A 56 1.86 8.39 2.54
CA LYS A 56 2.86 9.37 2.96
C LYS A 56 4.13 8.65 3.36
N VAL A 57 5.24 9.10 2.81
CA VAL A 57 6.54 8.44 3.02
C VAL A 57 7.58 9.52 3.26
N THR A 58 8.33 9.39 4.36
CA THR A 58 9.45 10.30 4.64
C THR A 58 10.46 10.28 3.49
N ASP A 59 11.03 11.44 3.18
CA ASP A 59 11.94 11.61 2.04
C ASP A 59 13.26 10.83 2.17
N ASP A 60 13.62 10.42 3.39
CA ASP A 60 14.77 9.57 3.72
C ASP A 60 14.48 8.06 3.62
N ASN A 61 13.21 7.64 3.52
CA ASN A 61 12.82 6.23 3.47
C ASN A 61 12.84 5.68 2.04
N GLN A 62 14.05 5.51 1.50
CA GLN A 62 14.28 5.03 0.14
C GLN A 62 13.68 3.64 -0.14
N ALA A 63 13.56 2.78 0.88
CA ALA A 63 12.97 1.45 0.72
C ALA A 63 11.47 1.54 0.42
N SER A 64 10.73 2.36 1.19
CA SER A 64 9.30 2.57 0.96
C SER A 64 9.05 3.36 -0.32
N LEU A 65 9.87 4.37 -0.63
CA LEU A 65 9.77 5.10 -1.91
C LEU A 65 9.95 4.14 -3.10
N HIS A 66 10.96 3.26 -3.06
CA HIS A 66 11.16 2.26 -4.10
C HIS A 66 9.98 1.29 -4.23
N LEU A 67 9.40 0.85 -3.11
CA LEU A 67 8.22 -0.01 -3.09
C LEU A 67 7.04 0.67 -3.79
N PHE A 68 6.67 1.88 -3.35
CA PHE A 68 5.49 2.57 -3.86
C PHE A 68 5.67 3.05 -5.30
N GLU A 69 6.81 3.67 -5.64
CA GLU A 69 7.03 4.22 -6.98
C GLU A 69 7.34 3.14 -8.01
N ASN A 70 8.34 2.30 -7.74
CA ASN A 70 8.86 1.40 -8.76
C ASN A 70 8.06 0.09 -8.86
N LYS A 71 7.60 -0.45 -7.73
CA LYS A 71 6.87 -1.73 -7.70
C LYS A 71 5.36 -1.56 -7.81
N LEU A 72 4.78 -0.62 -7.06
CA LEU A 72 3.33 -0.42 -7.00
C LEU A 72 2.81 0.72 -7.90
N LYS A 73 3.70 1.44 -8.60
CA LYS A 73 3.37 2.47 -9.59
C LYS A 73 2.60 3.68 -9.04
N PHE A 74 2.79 3.98 -7.76
CA PHE A 74 2.34 5.25 -7.19
C PHE A 74 3.17 6.41 -7.76
N ALA A 75 2.54 7.57 -7.91
CA ALA A 75 3.17 8.79 -8.38
C ALA A 75 3.21 9.84 -7.27
N ARG A 76 4.33 10.56 -7.12
CA ARG A 76 4.41 11.68 -6.18
C ARG A 76 3.46 12.80 -6.62
N ILE A 77 2.65 13.30 -5.69
CA ILE A 77 1.72 14.41 -5.94
C ILE A 77 2.09 15.69 -5.18
N SER A 78 2.74 15.56 -4.02
CA SER A 78 3.17 16.71 -3.22
C SER A 78 4.34 16.34 -2.30
N HIS A 79 5.00 17.36 -1.78
CA HIS A 79 6.02 17.27 -0.74
C HIS A 79 5.64 18.22 0.40
N SER A 80 5.82 17.79 1.65
CA SER A 80 5.65 18.65 2.81
C SER A 80 6.99 18.92 3.47
N ASP A 81 7.51 20.15 3.34
CA ASP A 81 8.79 20.54 3.95
C ASP A 81 8.74 20.53 5.49
N ALA A 82 7.55 20.76 6.07
CA ALA A 82 7.36 20.77 7.51
C ALA A 82 7.48 19.36 8.14
N PHE A 83 7.16 18.32 7.35
CA PHE A 83 7.18 16.93 7.80
C PHE A 83 8.29 16.09 7.13
N GLY A 84 8.95 16.61 6.09
CA GLY A 84 9.97 15.88 5.33
C GLY A 84 9.39 14.63 4.65
N GLU A 85 8.21 14.74 4.04
CA GLU A 85 7.50 13.60 3.45
C GLU A 85 6.93 13.89 2.07
N TYR A 86 6.95 12.87 1.22
CA TYR A 86 6.21 12.85 -0.03
C TYR A 86 4.83 12.24 0.19
N THR A 87 3.81 12.86 -0.40
CA THR A 87 2.54 12.19 -0.64
C THR A 87 2.59 11.56 -2.03
N LEU A 88 2.27 10.27 -2.12
CA LEU A 88 2.18 9.54 -3.38
C LEU A 88 0.76 8.99 -3.55
N GLU A 89 0.23 9.04 -4.77
CA GLU A 89 -1.11 8.56 -5.12
C GLU A 89 -1.01 7.43 -6.15
N LEU A 90 -1.88 6.43 -6.05
CA LEU A 90 -2.02 5.39 -7.07
C LEU A 90 -2.82 5.94 -8.25
N PRO A 91 -2.23 6.06 -9.45
CA PRO A 91 -2.97 6.53 -10.61
C PRO A 91 -4.14 5.61 -10.94
N ALA A 92 -5.28 6.18 -11.32
CA ALA A 92 -6.47 5.41 -11.68
C ALA A 92 -6.23 4.39 -12.83
N SER A 93 -5.26 4.66 -13.71
CA SER A 93 -4.82 3.74 -14.77
C SER A 93 -4.17 2.47 -14.23
N GLU A 94 -3.51 2.56 -13.08
CA GLU A 94 -2.79 1.45 -12.45
C GLU A 94 -3.69 0.65 -11.50
N THR A 95 -4.77 1.22 -10.98
CA THR A 95 -5.68 0.56 -10.03
C THR A 95 -6.18 -0.81 -10.51
N ASN A 96 -6.38 -0.98 -11.82
CA ASN A 96 -6.85 -2.24 -12.40
C ASN A 96 -5.84 -3.40 -12.26
N SER A 97 -4.55 -3.14 -12.05
CA SER A 97 -3.57 -4.22 -11.85
C SER A 97 -3.78 -4.99 -10.54
N PHE A 98 -4.55 -4.42 -9.61
CA PHE A 98 -4.81 -4.99 -8.29
C PHE A 98 -6.15 -5.72 -8.18
N SER A 99 -7.08 -5.53 -9.11
CA SER A 99 -8.49 -5.99 -8.98
C SER A 99 -8.64 -7.50 -8.83
N ASN A 100 -7.83 -8.30 -9.53
CA ASN A 100 -7.97 -9.76 -9.59
C ASN A 100 -6.99 -10.52 -8.69
N LEU A 101 -6.25 -9.84 -7.81
CA LEU A 101 -5.26 -10.49 -6.94
C LEU A 101 -5.91 -11.40 -5.91
N MET A 102 -7.00 -10.96 -5.29
CA MET A 102 -7.74 -11.75 -4.30
C MET A 102 -8.29 -13.07 -4.87
N ASP A 103 -8.69 -13.09 -6.15
CA ASP A 103 -9.23 -14.29 -6.80
C ASP A 103 -8.13 -15.34 -7.11
N ARG A 104 -6.86 -14.90 -7.12
CA ARG A 104 -5.68 -15.75 -7.36
C ARG A 104 -4.98 -16.16 -6.07
N ALA A 105 -5.32 -15.52 -4.95
CA ALA A 105 -4.70 -15.80 -3.66
C ALA A 105 -5.15 -17.16 -3.12
N LYS A 106 -4.19 -17.99 -2.70
CA LYS A 106 -4.50 -19.21 -1.94
C LYS A 106 -4.62 -18.85 -0.47
N LEU A 107 -5.87 -18.76 0.01
CA LEU A 107 -6.15 -18.61 1.43
C LEU A 107 -5.93 -19.95 2.12
N PHE A 108 -4.98 -20.00 3.04
CA PHE A 108 -4.85 -21.12 3.96
C PHE A 108 -5.75 -20.86 5.17
N PRO A 109 -6.54 -21.83 5.62
CA PRO A 109 -7.30 -21.69 6.85
C PRO A 109 -6.33 -21.42 8.00
N TYR A 110 -6.70 -20.50 8.88
CA TYR A 110 -5.98 -20.26 10.13
C TYR A 110 -5.92 -21.59 10.89
N ARG A 111 -4.70 -22.09 11.14
CA ARG A 111 -4.50 -23.27 11.97
C ARG A 111 -4.31 -22.77 13.40
N GLU A 112 -5.22 -23.17 14.27
CA GLU A 112 -5.12 -22.98 15.72
C GLU A 112 -3.86 -23.64 16.29
#